data_AF-A0A258YZ24-F1
#
_entry.id   AF-A0A258YZ24-F1
#
_cell.length_a   1.000
_cell.length_b   1.000
_cell.length_c   1.000
_cell.angle_alpha   90.00
_cell.angle_beta   90.00
_cell.angle_gamma   90.00
#
_symmetry.space_group_name_H-M   'P 1'
#
loop_
_entity.id
_entity.type
_entity.pdbx_description
1 polymer ?
#
loop_
_entity_poly.entity_id
_entity_poly.type
_entity_poly.pdbx_seq_one_letter_code
_entity_poly.pdbx_strand_id
1 'polypeptide(L)'
;MNLSLGPLLYYWSRDDMLTFYAEAANWPVARVYLGETVCSRRHLLRLSDWLALAEQLAAAGKEVVLCSQTLIESESDLKTLRRIVGDGRFQVEANEWGAVRLLSEAGVPFVAGHTLNVYNPDTLDVLAGLGAQRWLPPVEMSRDTLASLLERLPAGMETEFFAYGRLPLAYSARCFTARHYNLPKDDCQFRCLDHPDGLLLSTREGAPFLTLNGIQTQSAGVYNLIGELNALRELDIASLRLSPQSRHMGRVVDAFQAALAGEPEAVSALARVMPGPAVDGYWHGRAGLENSMEQYA
;
A
#
# COMPACT_ATOMS: atom_id res chain seq x y z
N MET A 1 -13.41 9.29 -8.93
CA MET A 1 -12.68 8.21 -8.23
C MET A 1 -12.07 7.26 -9.25
N ASN A 2 -10.76 7.01 -9.18
CA ASN A 2 -10.06 6.03 -10.01
C ASN A 2 -9.39 4.95 -9.12
N LEU A 3 -8.75 3.96 -9.75
CA LEU A 3 -8.01 2.91 -9.05
C LEU A 3 -6.50 3.15 -9.16
N SER A 4 -5.78 2.88 -8.08
CA SER A 4 -4.33 2.77 -8.07
C SER A 4 -3.87 1.40 -7.57
N LEU A 5 -2.74 0.95 -8.11
CA LEU A 5 -2.07 -0.26 -7.65
C LEU A 5 -0.95 0.14 -6.69
N GLY A 6 -1.07 -0.26 -5.43
CA GLY A 6 -0.06 -0.01 -4.40
C GLY A 6 1.27 -0.71 -4.68
N PRO A 7 2.34 -0.37 -3.92
CA PRO A 7 3.62 -1.06 -4.07
C PRO A 7 3.47 -2.53 -3.68
N LEU A 8 4.20 -3.41 -4.36
CA LEU A 8 4.26 -4.82 -4.00
C LEU A 8 4.95 -4.96 -2.63
N LEU A 9 4.18 -5.33 -1.60
CA LEU A 9 4.70 -5.45 -0.24
C LEU A 9 5.48 -6.75 -0.01
N TYR A 10 5.29 -7.77 -0.84
CA TYR A 10 5.88 -9.10 -0.66
C TYR A 10 7.16 -9.29 -1.47
N TYR A 11 7.96 -10.28 -1.10
CA TYR A 11 9.20 -10.60 -1.82
C TYR A 11 8.95 -11.76 -2.78
N TRP A 12 8.66 -11.45 -4.04
CA TRP A 12 8.47 -12.46 -5.09
C TRP A 12 9.77 -12.74 -5.83
N SER A 13 9.76 -13.75 -6.70
CA SER A 13 10.88 -13.94 -7.63
C SER A 13 10.98 -12.76 -8.61
N ARG A 14 12.14 -12.58 -9.24
CA ARG A 14 12.30 -11.53 -10.26
C ARG A 14 11.31 -11.74 -11.42
N ASP A 15 11.16 -12.97 -11.87
CA ASP A 15 10.31 -13.30 -13.01
C ASP A 15 8.83 -13.04 -12.69
N ASP A 16 8.36 -13.45 -11.51
CA ASP A 16 6.97 -13.19 -11.08
C ASP A 16 6.68 -11.68 -10.99
N MET A 17 7.63 -10.87 -10.48
CA MET A 17 7.48 -9.42 -10.44
C MET A 17 7.39 -8.80 -11.84
N LEU A 18 8.26 -9.22 -12.76
CA LEU A 18 8.25 -8.71 -14.14
C LEU A 18 6.96 -9.12 -14.87
N THR A 19 6.51 -10.35 -14.72
CA THR A 19 5.23 -10.82 -15.27
C THR A 19 4.06 -10.03 -14.69
N PHE A 20 4.01 -9.85 -13.37
CA PHE A 20 2.95 -9.09 -12.71
C PHE A 20 2.84 -7.66 -13.23
N TYR A 21 3.95 -6.94 -13.35
CA TYR A 21 3.91 -5.55 -13.84
C TYR A 21 3.66 -5.46 -15.35
N ALA A 22 4.07 -6.47 -16.14
CA ALA A 22 3.68 -6.56 -17.54
C ALA A 22 2.16 -6.75 -17.71
N GLU A 23 1.52 -7.53 -16.84
CA GLU A 23 0.06 -7.64 -16.79
C GLU A 23 -0.59 -6.32 -16.31
N ALA A 24 -0.05 -5.71 -15.25
CA ALA A 24 -0.56 -4.47 -14.66
C ALA A 24 -0.57 -3.28 -15.63
N ALA A 25 0.32 -3.28 -16.63
CA ALA A 25 0.29 -2.30 -17.72
C ALA A 25 -1.07 -2.24 -18.45
N ASN A 26 -1.81 -3.36 -18.48
CA ASN A 26 -3.08 -3.49 -19.19
C ASN A 26 -4.31 -3.35 -18.28
N TRP A 27 -4.15 -3.33 -16.96
CA TRP A 27 -5.28 -3.23 -16.03
C TRP A 27 -5.85 -1.80 -15.99
N PRO A 28 -7.14 -1.60 -15.67
CA PRO A 28 -7.77 -0.29 -15.60
C PRO A 28 -7.41 0.50 -14.32
N VAL A 29 -6.14 0.46 -13.90
CA VAL A 29 -5.58 1.34 -12.88
C VAL A 29 -4.97 2.59 -13.54
N ALA A 30 -5.24 3.75 -12.95
CA ALA A 30 -4.68 5.02 -13.40
C ALA A 30 -3.22 5.19 -12.95
N ARG A 31 -2.90 4.67 -11.76
CA ARG A 31 -1.61 4.86 -11.10
C ARG A 31 -1.00 3.56 -10.61
N VAL A 32 0.33 3.47 -10.67
CA VAL A 32 1.10 2.34 -10.13
C VAL A 32 2.22 2.86 -9.24
N TYR A 33 2.25 2.35 -8.01
CA TYR A 33 3.30 2.61 -7.03
C TYR A 33 4.38 1.51 -7.13
N LEU A 34 5.65 1.92 -7.26
CA LEU A 34 6.78 1.03 -7.53
C LEU A 34 7.90 1.19 -6.51
N GLY A 35 8.59 0.10 -6.22
CA GLY A 35 9.75 0.09 -5.34
C GLY A 35 9.55 -0.80 -4.11
N GLU A 36 10.65 -1.06 -3.43
CA GLU A 36 10.69 -1.87 -2.21
C GLU A 36 10.46 -0.98 -0.98
N THR A 37 9.28 -1.09 -0.36
CA THR A 37 8.90 -0.27 0.81
C THR A 37 9.18 -0.94 2.15
N VAL A 38 9.35 -2.27 2.17
CA VAL A 38 9.38 -3.07 3.40
C VAL A 38 10.81 -3.31 3.89
N CYS A 39 11.73 -3.81 3.06
CA CYS A 39 13.06 -4.19 3.54
C CYS A 39 14.16 -3.97 2.49
N SER A 40 15.17 -3.15 2.81
CA SER A 40 16.31 -2.85 1.92
C SER A 40 17.16 -4.06 1.52
N ARG A 41 17.08 -5.17 2.25
CA ARG A 41 17.74 -6.42 1.86
C ARG A 41 17.04 -7.13 0.70
N ARG A 42 15.81 -6.76 0.33
CA ARG A 42 15.10 -7.33 -0.82
C ARG A 42 15.55 -6.62 -2.09
N HIS A 43 16.40 -7.29 -2.87
CA HIS A 43 17.16 -6.63 -3.94
C HIS A 43 17.20 -7.44 -5.25
N LEU A 44 16.24 -8.35 -5.44
CA LEU A 44 16.05 -9.05 -6.73
C LEU A 44 15.75 -8.08 -7.88
N LEU A 45 15.09 -6.96 -7.57
CA LEU A 45 15.07 -5.76 -8.41
C LEU A 45 15.87 -4.66 -7.72
N ARG A 46 16.81 -4.07 -8.45
CA ARG A 46 17.56 -2.88 -8.02
C ARG A 46 16.87 -1.62 -8.54
N LEU A 47 17.31 -0.45 -8.07
CA LEU A 47 16.74 0.84 -8.51
C LEU A 47 16.69 0.99 -10.03
N SER A 48 17.71 0.54 -10.77
CA SER A 48 17.70 0.58 -12.24
C SER A 48 16.59 -0.27 -12.86
N ASP A 49 16.28 -1.42 -12.26
CA ASP A 49 15.18 -2.29 -12.71
C ASP A 49 13.83 -1.62 -12.45
N TRP A 50 13.66 -1.01 -11.26
CA TRP A 50 12.46 -0.25 -10.92
C TRP A 50 12.23 0.94 -11.86
N LEU A 51 13.29 1.66 -12.22
CA LEU A 51 13.21 2.77 -13.17
C LEU A 51 12.86 2.28 -14.58
N ALA A 52 13.39 1.14 -15.02
CA ALA A 52 13.01 0.55 -16.30
C ALA A 52 11.52 0.12 -16.32
N LEU A 53 11.02 -0.47 -15.23
CA LEU A 53 9.59 -0.78 -15.08
C LEU A 53 8.73 0.50 -15.06
N ALA A 54 9.22 1.56 -14.41
CA ALA A 54 8.54 2.84 -14.37
C ALA A 54 8.38 3.44 -15.78
N GLU A 55 9.42 3.38 -16.60
CA GLU A 55 9.38 3.81 -18.00
C GLU A 55 8.39 2.98 -18.83
N GLN A 56 8.38 1.65 -18.65
CA GLN A 56 7.43 0.77 -19.36
C GLN A 56 5.98 1.06 -18.99
N LEU A 57 5.68 1.20 -17.69
CA LEU A 57 4.34 1.50 -17.20
C LEU A 57 3.89 2.90 -17.61
N ALA A 58 4.78 3.89 -17.58
CA ALA A 58 4.49 5.24 -18.08
C ALA A 58 4.21 5.24 -19.58
N ALA A 59 4.98 4.47 -20.37
CA ALA A 59 4.72 4.29 -21.81
C ALA A 59 3.38 3.60 -22.09
N ALA A 60 2.89 2.76 -21.15
CA ALA A 60 1.54 2.19 -21.17
C ALA A 60 0.44 3.13 -20.66
N GLY A 61 0.78 4.39 -20.36
CA GLY A 61 -0.17 5.43 -19.93
C GLY A 61 -0.48 5.44 -18.43
N LYS A 62 0.34 4.80 -17.58
CA LYS A 62 0.17 4.84 -16.12
C LYS A 62 0.86 6.06 -15.52
N GLU A 63 0.23 6.69 -14.53
CA GLU A 63 0.94 7.57 -13.60
C GLU A 63 1.82 6.69 -12.70
N VAL A 64 3.13 6.88 -12.74
CA VAL A 64 4.06 6.08 -11.93
C VAL A 64 4.59 6.89 -10.76
N VAL A 65 4.54 6.29 -9.57
CA VAL A 65 5.07 6.86 -8.33
C VAL A 65 6.11 5.92 -7.74
N LEU A 66 7.32 6.43 -7.48
CA LEU A 66 8.39 5.68 -6.83
C LEU A 66 8.25 5.78 -5.30
N CYS A 67 8.16 4.67 -4.61
CA CYS A 67 8.00 4.65 -3.16
C CYS A 67 9.36 4.68 -2.45
N SER A 68 9.52 5.55 -1.46
CA SER A 68 10.60 5.44 -0.50
C SER A 68 10.37 4.26 0.45
N GLN A 69 11.43 3.80 1.09
CA GLN A 69 11.29 2.79 2.15
C GLN A 69 10.59 3.38 3.37
N THR A 70 9.86 2.55 4.12
CA THR A 70 9.25 2.95 5.38
C THR A 70 10.27 3.07 6.51
N LEU A 71 11.32 2.22 6.51
CA LEU A 71 12.38 2.26 7.50
C LEU A 71 13.74 2.39 6.81
N ILE A 72 14.40 3.53 7.05
CA ILE A 72 15.76 3.81 6.63
C ILE A 72 16.70 3.47 7.80
N GLU A 73 17.54 2.46 7.64
CA GLU A 73 18.38 1.94 8.72
C GLU A 73 19.88 2.14 8.46
N SER A 74 20.26 2.52 7.24
CA SER A 74 21.66 2.59 6.81
C SER A 74 21.94 3.75 5.85
N GLU A 75 23.22 4.11 5.72
CA GLU A 75 23.67 5.08 4.72
C GLU A 75 23.42 4.59 3.28
N SER A 76 23.40 3.28 3.03
CA SER A 76 23.00 2.73 1.72
C SER A 76 21.54 3.01 1.39
N ASP A 77 20.65 2.94 2.39
CA ASP A 77 19.24 3.25 2.21
C ASP A 77 19.08 4.75 1.90
N LEU A 78 19.76 5.62 2.64
CA LEU A 78 19.79 7.07 2.39
C LEU A 78 20.34 7.42 1.00
N LYS A 79 21.41 6.76 0.55
CA LYS A 79 21.95 6.94 -0.82
C LYS A 79 20.93 6.54 -1.88
N THR A 80 20.19 5.46 -1.65
CA THR A 80 19.12 5.02 -2.57
C THR A 80 17.99 6.03 -2.60
N LEU A 81 17.56 6.52 -1.44
CA LEU A 81 16.53 7.56 -1.33
C LEU A 81 16.94 8.86 -2.06
N ARG A 82 18.16 9.36 -1.85
CA ARG A 82 18.67 10.54 -2.58
C ARG A 82 18.66 10.34 -4.09
N ARG A 83 18.93 9.12 -4.57
CA ARG A 83 18.85 8.79 -6.01
C ARG A 83 17.41 8.74 -6.53
N ILE A 84 16.46 8.25 -5.73
CA ILE A 84 15.03 8.29 -6.07
C ILE A 84 14.55 9.74 -6.18
N VAL A 85 14.85 10.57 -5.16
CA VAL A 85 14.50 12.00 -5.15
C VAL A 85 15.16 12.75 -6.32
N GLY A 86 16.44 12.46 -6.60
CA GLY A 86 17.19 13.10 -7.67
C GLY A 86 16.87 12.60 -9.09
N ASP A 87 16.05 11.57 -9.26
CA ASP A 87 15.67 11.07 -10.59
C ASP A 87 14.83 12.11 -11.35
N GLY A 88 13.86 12.73 -10.67
CA GLY A 88 13.05 13.84 -11.18
C GLY A 88 12.09 13.52 -12.32
N ARG A 89 12.09 12.29 -12.87
CA ARG A 89 11.20 11.88 -13.97
C ARG A 89 9.85 11.36 -13.47
N PHE A 90 9.83 10.82 -12.25
CA PHE A 90 8.64 10.23 -11.63
C PHE A 90 8.34 10.90 -10.29
N GLN A 91 7.07 10.93 -9.91
CA GLN A 91 6.67 11.35 -8.57
C GLN A 91 7.21 10.37 -7.52
N VAL A 92 7.32 10.84 -6.27
CA VAL A 92 7.80 10.03 -5.15
C VAL A 92 6.73 9.95 -4.06
N GLU A 93 6.51 8.76 -3.52
CA GLU A 93 5.77 8.56 -2.28
C GLU A 93 6.74 8.53 -1.10
N ALA A 94 6.60 9.50 -0.21
CA ALA A 94 7.37 9.61 1.02
C ALA A 94 6.71 8.76 2.11
N ASN A 95 7.40 7.70 2.53
CA ASN A 95 6.96 6.77 3.58
C ASN A 95 7.67 7.01 4.93
N GLU A 96 8.53 8.03 5.03
CA GLU A 96 9.17 8.46 6.27
C GLU A 96 9.64 9.94 6.17
N TRP A 97 9.91 10.59 7.30
CA TRP A 97 10.12 12.05 7.38
C TRP A 97 11.44 12.55 6.77
N GLY A 98 12.46 11.71 6.67
CA GLY A 98 13.69 11.95 5.91
C GLY A 98 13.43 12.11 4.42
N ALA A 99 12.57 11.27 3.83
CA ALA A 99 12.11 11.38 2.46
C ALA A 99 11.34 12.68 2.25
N VAL A 100 10.40 13.00 3.16
CA VAL A 100 9.68 14.28 3.15
C VAL A 100 10.66 15.46 3.13
N ARG A 101 11.66 15.44 4.01
CA ARG A 101 12.70 16.48 4.06
C ARG A 101 13.46 16.60 2.74
N LEU A 102 13.96 15.49 2.19
CA LEU A 102 14.74 15.51 0.95
C LEU A 102 13.92 15.99 -0.24
N LEU A 103 12.65 15.60 -0.34
CA LEU A 103 11.74 16.04 -1.39
C LEU A 103 11.43 17.53 -1.28
N SER A 104 11.18 18.01 -0.06
CA SER A 104 10.93 19.42 0.21
C SER A 104 12.15 20.29 -0.09
N GLU A 105 13.35 19.89 0.37
CA GLU A 105 14.61 20.59 0.07
C GLU A 105 14.91 20.62 -1.44
N ALA A 106 14.50 19.59 -2.18
CA ALA A 106 14.63 19.52 -3.63
C ALA A 106 13.52 20.28 -4.40
N GLY A 107 12.48 20.76 -3.72
CA GLY A 107 11.32 21.39 -4.34
C GLY A 107 10.51 20.44 -5.23
N VAL A 108 10.57 19.13 -4.97
CA VAL A 108 9.88 18.09 -5.75
C VAL A 108 8.54 17.78 -5.08
N PRO A 109 7.40 17.98 -5.77
CA PRO A 109 6.11 17.59 -5.22
C PRO A 109 6.01 16.07 -5.00
N PHE A 110 5.30 15.67 -3.94
CA PHE A 110 5.29 14.27 -3.52
C PHE A 110 3.92 13.79 -3.00
N VAL A 111 3.82 12.46 -2.86
CA VAL A 111 2.70 11.78 -2.19
C VAL A 111 3.12 11.48 -0.75
N ALA A 112 2.33 11.91 0.23
CA ALA A 112 2.48 11.54 1.63
C ALA A 112 1.89 10.14 1.87
N GLY A 113 2.73 9.14 2.10
CA GLY A 113 2.29 7.76 2.32
C GLY A 113 1.67 7.54 3.70
N HIS A 114 0.86 6.50 3.84
CA HIS A 114 0.15 6.17 5.09
C HIS A 114 1.06 5.97 6.30
N THR A 115 2.31 5.56 6.09
CA THR A 115 3.28 5.31 7.16
C THR A 115 3.79 6.58 7.84
N LEU A 116 3.45 7.77 7.32
CA LEU A 116 3.66 9.04 8.01
C LEU A 116 2.71 9.24 9.19
N ASN A 117 1.69 8.39 9.36
CA ASN A 117 0.80 8.34 10.52
C ASN A 117 0.10 9.68 10.80
N VAL A 118 -0.53 10.24 9.76
CA VAL A 118 -1.21 11.53 9.83
C VAL A 118 -2.65 11.36 10.32
N TYR A 119 -2.93 11.80 11.54
CA TYR A 119 -4.26 11.70 12.19
C TYR A 119 -4.89 13.07 12.52
N ASN A 120 -4.29 14.17 12.07
CA ASN A 120 -4.79 15.51 12.37
C ASN A 120 -4.56 16.46 11.18
N PRO A 121 -5.41 17.48 11.01
CA PRO A 121 -5.30 18.44 9.91
C PRO A 121 -4.05 19.32 10.00
N ASP A 122 -3.57 19.66 11.21
CA ASP A 122 -2.40 20.54 11.35
C ASP A 122 -1.13 19.90 10.75
N THR A 123 -1.02 18.56 10.80
CA THR A 123 0.06 17.82 10.15
C THR A 123 -0.10 17.77 8.63
N LEU A 124 -1.34 17.78 8.11
CA LEU A 124 -1.58 17.92 6.67
C LEU A 124 -1.19 19.31 6.17
N ASP A 125 -1.48 20.37 6.93
CA ASP A 125 -1.04 21.72 6.60
C ASP A 125 0.49 21.79 6.50
N VAL A 126 1.21 21.14 7.42
CA VAL A 126 2.68 21.01 7.36
C VAL A 126 3.11 20.27 6.08
N LEU A 127 2.53 19.11 5.79
CA LEU A 127 2.90 18.34 4.60
C LEU A 127 2.59 19.08 3.30
N ALA A 128 1.45 19.76 3.21
CA ALA A 128 1.08 20.60 2.08
C ALA A 128 2.10 21.73 1.89
N GLY A 129 2.46 22.43 2.97
CA GLY A 129 3.49 23.48 2.95
C GLY A 129 4.88 22.98 2.54
N LEU A 130 5.18 21.69 2.76
CA LEU A 130 6.43 21.04 2.36
C LEU A 130 6.41 20.53 0.92
N GLY A 131 5.26 20.50 0.24
CA GLY A 131 5.13 20.09 -1.15
C GLY A 131 4.31 18.82 -1.40
N ALA A 132 3.62 18.28 -0.39
CA ALA A 132 2.72 17.15 -0.59
C ALA A 132 1.49 17.57 -1.41
N GLN A 133 1.21 16.84 -2.49
CA GLN A 133 0.04 17.06 -3.36
C GLN A 133 -1.07 16.04 -3.14
N ARG A 134 -0.71 14.90 -2.56
CA ARG A 134 -1.63 13.81 -2.27
C ARG A 134 -1.21 13.17 -0.97
N TRP A 135 -2.17 12.64 -0.22
CA TRP A 135 -1.89 11.84 0.95
C TRP A 135 -2.70 10.55 0.93
N LEU A 136 -2.17 9.54 1.62
CA LEU A 136 -2.85 8.30 1.93
C LEU A 136 -3.05 8.26 3.46
N PRO A 137 -4.27 8.20 3.98
CA PRO A 137 -4.49 8.10 5.42
C PRO A 137 -3.94 6.80 6.02
N PRO A 138 -3.65 6.79 7.33
CA PRO A 138 -3.36 5.57 8.08
C PRO A 138 -4.44 4.51 7.89
N VAL A 139 -4.03 3.25 7.84
CA VAL A 139 -4.90 2.12 7.43
C VAL A 139 -5.94 1.73 8.50
N GLU A 140 -5.77 2.23 9.72
CA GLU A 140 -6.69 2.08 10.85
C GLU A 140 -7.73 3.21 10.94
N MET A 141 -7.69 4.19 10.02
CA MET A 141 -8.58 5.34 10.07
C MET A 141 -10.03 4.94 9.75
N SER A 142 -10.95 5.31 10.63
CA SER A 142 -12.39 5.12 10.40
C SER A 142 -12.97 6.17 9.47
N ARG A 143 -14.12 5.86 8.87
CA ARG A 143 -14.90 6.78 8.03
C ARG A 143 -15.17 8.09 8.74
N ASP A 144 -15.64 8.03 9.99
CA ASP A 144 -16.06 9.23 10.73
C ASP A 144 -14.84 10.11 11.09
N THR A 145 -13.71 9.49 11.45
CA THR A 145 -12.45 10.23 11.69
C THR A 145 -11.90 10.84 10.41
N LEU A 146 -11.95 10.10 9.29
CA LEU A 146 -11.57 10.60 7.99
C LEU A 146 -12.43 11.80 7.60
N ALA A 147 -13.76 11.69 7.71
CA ALA A 147 -14.70 12.76 7.40
C ALA A 147 -14.38 14.04 8.17
N SER A 148 -14.18 13.95 9.49
CA SER A 148 -13.82 15.11 10.32
C SER A 148 -12.48 15.74 9.92
N LEU A 149 -11.52 14.95 9.47
CA LEU A 149 -10.23 15.45 9.04
C LEU A 149 -10.31 16.13 7.65
N LEU A 150 -11.13 15.59 6.74
CA LEU A 150 -11.34 16.13 5.40
C LEU A 150 -12.04 17.51 5.41
N GLU A 151 -12.78 17.86 6.46
CA GLU A 151 -13.32 19.22 6.64
C GLU A 151 -12.25 20.32 6.61
N ARG A 152 -11.01 19.97 6.97
CA ARG A 152 -9.85 20.86 6.99
C ARG A 152 -8.73 20.38 6.04
N LEU A 153 -9.08 19.66 4.98
CA LEU A 153 -8.11 19.23 3.98
C LEU A 153 -7.47 20.47 3.30
N PRO A 154 -6.13 20.55 3.20
CA PRO A 154 -5.47 21.63 2.49
C PRO A 154 -5.95 21.74 1.04
N ALA A 155 -6.17 22.97 0.57
CA ALA A 155 -6.69 23.21 -0.77
C ALA A 155 -5.77 22.60 -1.85
N GLY A 156 -6.35 21.82 -2.76
CA GLY A 156 -5.64 21.17 -3.85
C GLY A 156 -4.92 19.87 -3.47
N MET A 157 -4.97 19.44 -2.21
CA MET A 157 -4.46 18.13 -1.81
C MET A 157 -5.47 17.02 -2.14
N GLU A 158 -5.02 15.98 -2.83
CA GLU A 158 -5.85 14.80 -3.12
C GLU A 158 -5.80 13.79 -1.96
N THR A 159 -6.94 13.18 -1.65
CA THR A 159 -7.00 12.02 -0.75
C THR A 159 -7.10 10.74 -1.59
N GLU A 160 -6.11 9.86 -1.46
CA GLU A 160 -6.21 8.46 -1.88
C GLU A 160 -6.54 7.61 -0.64
N PHE A 161 -7.27 6.51 -0.79
CA PHE A 161 -7.61 5.65 0.35
C PHE A 161 -7.26 4.19 0.08
N PHE A 162 -6.71 3.49 1.09
CA PHE A 162 -6.42 2.06 1.00
C PHE A 162 -7.75 1.29 1.00
N ALA A 163 -8.10 0.64 -0.10
CA ALA A 163 -9.43 0.02 -0.26
C ALA A 163 -9.40 -1.51 -0.29
N TYR A 164 -8.23 -2.10 -0.57
CA TYR A 164 -8.10 -3.55 -0.71
C TYR A 164 -6.72 -4.09 -0.33
N GLY A 165 -6.72 -5.20 0.40
CA GLY A 165 -5.54 -6.02 0.68
C GLY A 165 -5.28 -6.22 2.17
N ARG A 166 -4.21 -6.92 2.53
CA ARG A 166 -3.80 -7.05 3.94
C ARG A 166 -3.27 -5.70 4.45
N LEU A 167 -3.82 -5.21 5.55
CA LEU A 167 -3.48 -3.91 6.12
C LEU A 167 -2.06 -3.94 6.67
N PRO A 168 -1.13 -3.07 6.25
CA PRO A 168 0.20 -2.94 6.85
C PRO A 168 0.16 -2.22 8.20
N LEU A 169 0.09 -2.96 9.30
CA LEU A 169 -0.20 -2.44 10.64
C LEU A 169 1.02 -1.93 11.42
N ALA A 170 2.17 -2.60 11.28
CA ALA A 170 3.36 -2.22 12.04
C ALA A 170 4.66 -2.61 11.34
N TYR A 171 5.72 -1.88 11.69
CA TYR A 171 7.07 -2.05 11.17
C TYR A 171 8.07 -2.12 12.34
N SER A 172 9.15 -2.89 12.18
CA SER A 172 10.19 -3.01 13.20
C SER A 172 11.59 -3.02 12.57
N ALA A 173 12.60 -2.50 13.28
CA ALA A 173 13.98 -2.72 12.85
C ALA A 173 14.36 -4.22 12.89
N ARG A 174 13.61 -5.05 13.63
CA ARG A 174 13.80 -6.51 13.70
C ARG A 174 12.90 -7.20 12.68
N CYS A 175 13.43 -8.26 12.06
CA CYS A 175 12.67 -9.05 11.08
C CYS A 175 11.86 -10.15 11.77
N PHE A 176 10.53 -10.03 11.75
CA PHE A 176 9.61 -11.01 12.30
C PHE A 176 9.70 -12.35 11.57
N THR A 177 9.80 -12.34 10.23
CA THR A 177 9.95 -13.58 9.44
C THR A 177 11.26 -14.29 9.78
N ALA A 178 12.39 -13.56 9.86
CA ALA A 178 13.67 -14.17 10.25
C ALA A 178 13.58 -14.76 11.67
N ARG A 179 12.97 -14.02 12.61
CA ARG A 179 12.77 -14.49 13.98
C ARG A 179 11.93 -15.76 14.05
N HIS A 180 10.88 -15.87 13.24
CA HIS A 180 10.04 -17.07 13.14
C HIS A 180 10.86 -18.31 12.78
N TYR A 181 11.78 -18.17 11.83
CA TYR A 181 12.69 -19.25 11.43
C TYR A 181 13.93 -19.38 12.32
N ASN A 182 14.00 -18.64 13.42
CA ASN A 182 15.17 -18.58 14.32
C ASN A 182 16.47 -18.20 13.60
N LEU A 183 16.37 -17.32 12.60
CA LEU A 183 17.49 -16.77 11.83
C LEU A 183 17.80 -15.33 12.26
N PRO A 184 19.08 -14.91 12.21
CA PRO A 184 19.42 -13.49 12.32
C PRO A 184 18.94 -12.71 11.09
N LYS A 185 18.67 -11.40 11.24
CA LYS A 185 18.16 -10.56 10.15
C LYS A 185 19.13 -10.51 8.96
N ASP A 186 20.44 -10.44 9.21
CA ASP A 186 21.45 -10.28 8.16
C ASP A 186 21.63 -11.56 7.32
N ASP A 187 21.33 -12.72 7.89
CA ASP A 187 21.28 -14.02 7.21
C ASP A 187 19.87 -14.62 7.26
N CYS A 188 18.85 -13.81 6.92
CA CYS A 188 17.46 -14.28 6.94
C CYS A 188 17.14 -15.32 5.86
N GLN A 189 18.13 -15.72 5.04
CA GLN A 189 17.99 -16.67 3.92
C GLN A 189 16.86 -16.32 2.93
N PHE A 190 16.44 -15.06 2.89
CA PHE A 190 15.34 -14.58 2.05
C PHE A 190 14.03 -15.37 2.21
N ARG A 191 13.75 -15.87 3.42
CA ARG A 191 12.54 -16.65 3.75
C ARG A 191 11.21 -16.01 3.34
N CYS A 192 11.18 -14.70 3.09
CA CYS A 192 10.00 -14.03 2.52
C CYS A 192 9.60 -14.59 1.14
N LEU A 193 10.53 -15.14 0.36
CA LEU A 193 10.24 -15.79 -0.93
C LEU A 193 9.33 -17.02 -0.79
N ASP A 194 9.38 -17.69 0.36
CA ASP A 194 8.56 -18.87 0.65
C ASP A 194 7.08 -18.47 0.92
N HIS A 195 6.79 -17.18 1.09
CA HIS A 195 5.49 -16.65 1.53
C HIS A 195 5.01 -15.52 0.61
N PRO A 196 4.48 -15.84 -0.58
CA PRO A 196 4.12 -14.85 -1.59
C PRO A 196 3.00 -13.89 -1.16
N ASP A 197 2.18 -14.25 -0.17
CA ASP A 197 1.17 -13.37 0.45
C ASP A 197 1.36 -13.23 1.98
N GLY A 198 2.61 -13.42 2.45
CA GLY A 198 2.99 -13.36 3.84
C GLY A 198 2.70 -14.64 4.65
N LEU A 199 3.28 -14.73 5.85
CA LEU A 199 3.20 -15.88 6.73
C LEU A 199 2.14 -15.65 7.82
N LEU A 200 1.04 -16.40 7.77
CA LEU A 200 -0.02 -16.30 8.78
C LEU A 200 0.47 -16.78 10.15
N LEU A 201 0.21 -15.96 11.18
CA LEU A 201 0.34 -16.31 12.58
C LEU A 201 -1.04 -16.57 13.19
N SER A 202 -1.09 -17.62 14.00
CA SER A 202 -2.26 -17.98 14.79
C SER A 202 -2.00 -17.78 16.28
N THR A 203 -3.06 -17.55 17.04
CA THR A 203 -3.04 -17.61 18.51
C THR A 203 -2.75 -19.04 18.99
N ARG A 204 -2.60 -19.22 20.31
CA ARG A 204 -2.42 -20.55 20.91
C ARG A 204 -3.65 -21.46 20.72
N GLU A 205 -4.81 -20.85 20.59
CA GLU A 205 -6.10 -21.47 20.31
C GLU A 205 -6.31 -21.74 18.81
N GLY A 206 -5.35 -21.36 17.96
CA GLY A 206 -5.37 -21.59 16.52
C GLY A 206 -6.07 -20.51 15.69
N ALA A 207 -6.60 -19.45 16.32
CA ALA A 207 -7.29 -18.39 15.61
C ALA A 207 -6.31 -17.53 14.77
N PRO A 208 -6.63 -17.18 13.51
CA PRO A 208 -5.84 -16.24 12.72
C PRO A 208 -5.68 -14.89 13.44
N PHE A 209 -4.45 -14.37 13.52
CA PHE A 209 -4.17 -13.12 14.24
C PHE A 209 -3.49 -12.06 13.38
N LEU A 210 -2.28 -12.33 12.90
CA LEU A 210 -1.49 -11.40 12.07
C LEU A 210 -0.80 -12.14 10.94
N THR A 211 -0.36 -11.43 9.91
CA THR A 211 0.48 -11.96 8.84
C THR A 211 1.88 -11.34 8.94
N LEU A 212 2.94 -12.15 8.95
CA LEU A 212 4.32 -11.66 8.93
C LEU A 212 4.81 -11.46 7.49
N ASN A 213 5.44 -10.31 7.25
CA ASN A 213 6.04 -9.96 5.97
C ASN A 213 7.39 -9.25 6.20
N GLY A 214 8.43 -10.03 6.46
CA GLY A 214 9.76 -9.51 6.76
C GLY A 214 9.76 -8.72 8.08
N ILE A 215 9.95 -7.40 7.99
CA ILE A 215 9.92 -6.49 9.14
C ILE A 215 8.53 -5.89 9.41
N GLN A 216 7.56 -6.19 8.56
CA GLN A 216 6.20 -5.70 8.63
C GLN A 216 5.28 -6.79 9.22
N THR A 217 4.29 -6.38 10.01
CA THR A 217 3.12 -7.19 10.33
C THR A 217 1.90 -6.62 9.63
N GLN A 218 1.04 -7.51 9.12
CA GLN A 218 -0.20 -7.14 8.46
C GLN A 218 -1.40 -7.81 9.12
N SER A 219 -2.61 -7.37 8.76
CA SER A 219 -3.85 -8.05 9.15
C SER A 219 -3.87 -9.52 8.69
N ALA A 220 -4.52 -10.38 9.49
CA ALA A 220 -4.82 -11.75 9.09
C ALA A 220 -5.97 -11.85 8.07
N GLY A 221 -6.92 -10.92 8.11
CA GLY A 221 -7.95 -10.76 7.08
C GLY A 221 -7.50 -9.88 5.91
N VAL A 222 -8.29 -9.88 4.84
CA VAL A 222 -8.12 -9.02 3.67
C VAL A 222 -9.07 -7.84 3.82
N TYR A 223 -8.53 -6.63 3.96
CA TYR A 223 -9.37 -5.45 4.01
C TYR A 223 -10.04 -5.23 2.66
N ASN A 224 -11.34 -4.90 2.68
CA ASN A 224 -12.12 -4.79 1.46
C ASN A 224 -13.26 -3.79 1.60
N LEU A 225 -13.17 -2.67 0.87
CA LEU A 225 -14.18 -1.62 0.83
C LEU A 225 -15.02 -1.61 -0.45
N ILE A 226 -15.09 -2.70 -1.21
CA ILE A 226 -15.91 -2.75 -2.43
C ILE A 226 -17.41 -2.47 -2.17
N GLY A 227 -17.90 -2.75 -0.96
CA GLY A 227 -19.28 -2.45 -0.54
C GLY A 227 -19.50 -0.99 -0.11
N GLU A 228 -18.41 -0.24 0.12
CA GLU A 228 -18.42 1.09 0.73
C GLU A 228 -18.16 2.21 -0.30
N LEU A 229 -18.19 1.88 -1.60
CA LEU A 229 -17.86 2.84 -2.68
C LEU A 229 -18.74 4.09 -2.69
N ASN A 230 -20.00 3.99 -2.25
CA ASN A 230 -20.87 5.16 -2.15
C ASN A 230 -20.42 6.11 -1.04
N ALA A 231 -20.11 5.59 0.15
CA ALA A 231 -19.59 6.39 1.26
C ALA A 231 -18.22 7.01 0.90
N LEU A 232 -17.36 6.29 0.19
CA LEU A 232 -16.09 6.82 -0.32
C LEU A 232 -16.30 7.94 -1.35
N ARG A 233 -17.33 7.87 -2.20
CA ARG A 233 -17.68 8.96 -3.13
C ARG A 233 -18.21 10.19 -2.40
N GLU A 234 -19.03 10.00 -1.37
CA GLU A 234 -19.58 11.09 -0.54
C GLU A 234 -18.47 11.86 0.20
N LEU A 235 -17.34 11.21 0.48
CA LEU A 235 -16.14 11.83 1.07
C LEU A 235 -15.16 12.40 0.03
N ASP A 236 -15.55 12.49 -1.25
CA ASP A 236 -14.73 13.00 -2.34
C ASP A 236 -13.34 12.32 -2.47
N ILE A 237 -13.27 11.01 -2.16
CA ILE A 237 -12.04 10.24 -2.31
C ILE A 237 -11.64 10.15 -3.79
N ALA A 238 -10.43 10.64 -4.10
CA ALA A 238 -9.98 10.78 -5.48
C ALA A 238 -9.57 9.43 -6.11
N SER A 239 -8.94 8.56 -5.32
CA SER A 239 -8.35 7.29 -5.76
C SER A 239 -8.49 6.21 -4.69
N LEU A 240 -8.70 4.97 -5.11
CA LEU A 240 -8.71 3.79 -4.25
C LEU A 240 -7.46 2.94 -4.53
N ARG A 241 -6.63 2.77 -3.50
CA ARG A 241 -5.42 1.97 -3.57
C ARG A 241 -5.73 0.50 -3.30
N LEU A 242 -5.38 -0.34 -4.27
CA LEU A 242 -5.45 -1.79 -4.18
C LEU A 242 -4.04 -2.33 -3.95
N SER A 243 -3.82 -3.03 -2.83
CA SER A 243 -2.54 -3.68 -2.54
C SER A 243 -2.40 -4.95 -3.39
N PRO A 244 -1.25 -5.18 -4.04
CA PRO A 244 -0.97 -6.41 -4.77
C PRO A 244 -1.16 -7.67 -3.93
N GLN A 245 -1.66 -8.73 -4.58
CA GLN A 245 -1.67 -10.10 -4.10
C GLN A 245 -1.12 -11.05 -5.18
N SER A 246 -0.59 -12.19 -4.78
CA SER A 246 0.17 -13.09 -5.66
C SER A 246 -0.64 -13.76 -6.75
N ARG A 247 -1.96 -13.90 -6.57
CA ARG A 247 -2.86 -14.56 -7.51
C ARG A 247 -4.09 -13.72 -7.78
N HIS A 248 -4.62 -13.77 -8.99
CA HIS A 248 -5.90 -13.15 -9.35
C HIS A 248 -5.99 -11.62 -9.17
N MET A 249 -4.87 -10.90 -9.03
CA MET A 249 -4.90 -9.44 -8.84
C MET A 249 -5.63 -8.73 -9.99
N GLY A 250 -5.44 -9.15 -11.25
CA GLY A 250 -6.23 -8.61 -12.36
C GLY A 250 -7.74 -8.73 -12.16
N ARG A 251 -8.22 -9.87 -11.62
CA ARG A 251 -9.65 -10.08 -11.33
C ARG A 251 -10.14 -9.22 -10.15
N VAL A 252 -9.27 -8.93 -9.18
CA VAL A 252 -9.56 -7.97 -8.12
C VAL A 252 -9.76 -6.58 -8.72
N VAL A 253 -8.85 -6.15 -9.59
CA VAL A 253 -8.96 -4.86 -10.29
C VAL A 253 -10.25 -4.80 -11.11
N ASP A 254 -10.55 -5.84 -11.89
CA ASP A 254 -11.78 -5.91 -12.68
C ASP A 254 -13.03 -5.80 -11.81
N ALA A 255 -13.06 -6.47 -10.65
CA ALA A 255 -14.18 -6.38 -9.72
C ALA A 255 -14.36 -4.97 -9.15
N PHE A 256 -13.28 -4.31 -8.72
CA PHE A 256 -13.36 -2.90 -8.28
C PHE A 256 -13.78 -1.97 -9.41
N GLN A 257 -13.31 -2.20 -10.63
CA GLN A 257 -13.69 -1.40 -11.80
C GLN A 257 -15.19 -1.58 -12.14
N ALA A 258 -15.70 -2.81 -12.09
CA ALA A 258 -17.11 -3.12 -12.29
C ALA A 258 -17.98 -2.51 -11.19
N ALA A 259 -17.55 -2.58 -9.92
CA ALA A 259 -18.25 -1.95 -8.80
C ALA A 259 -18.27 -0.41 -8.92
N LEU A 260 -17.18 0.20 -9.39
CA LEU A 260 -17.15 1.63 -9.73
C LEU A 260 -18.12 1.99 -10.87
N ALA A 261 -18.38 1.06 -11.80
CA ALA A 261 -19.38 1.21 -12.86
C ALA A 261 -20.81 0.92 -12.39
N GLY A 262 -21.01 0.47 -11.15
CA GLY A 262 -22.32 0.17 -10.58
C GLY A 262 -22.82 -1.26 -10.83
N GLU A 263 -21.94 -2.19 -11.20
CA GLU A 263 -22.31 -3.59 -11.42
C GLU A 263 -22.53 -4.35 -10.10
N PRO A 264 -23.74 -4.90 -9.85
CA PRO A 264 -24.08 -5.54 -8.57
C PRO A 264 -23.27 -6.82 -8.29
N GLU A 265 -22.93 -7.60 -9.31
CA GLU A 265 -22.24 -8.89 -9.16
C GLU A 265 -20.78 -8.75 -8.71
N ALA A 266 -20.22 -7.54 -8.79
CA ALA A 266 -18.81 -7.26 -8.52
C ALA A 266 -18.37 -7.69 -7.11
N VAL A 267 -19.20 -7.47 -6.09
CA VAL A 267 -18.93 -7.87 -4.70
C VAL A 267 -18.79 -9.39 -4.59
N SER A 268 -19.70 -10.13 -5.22
CA SER A 268 -19.69 -11.59 -5.22
C SER A 268 -18.52 -12.16 -6.04
N ALA A 269 -18.14 -11.48 -7.12
CA ALA A 269 -17.00 -11.85 -7.95
C ALA A 269 -15.68 -11.68 -7.18
N LEU A 270 -15.51 -10.56 -6.45
CA LEU A 270 -14.34 -10.32 -5.62
C LEU A 270 -14.20 -11.38 -4.53
N ALA A 271 -15.29 -11.73 -3.83
CA ALA A 271 -15.27 -12.71 -2.76
C ALA A 271 -14.69 -14.08 -3.16
N ARG A 272 -14.81 -14.48 -4.44
CA ARG A 272 -14.29 -15.76 -4.98
C ARG A 272 -12.79 -15.76 -5.26
N VAL A 273 -12.14 -14.60 -5.27
CA VAL A 273 -10.73 -14.45 -5.67
C VAL A 273 -9.84 -13.90 -4.54
N MET A 274 -10.42 -13.56 -3.38
CA MET A 274 -9.64 -13.08 -2.23
C MET A 274 -8.83 -14.22 -1.58
N PRO A 275 -7.62 -13.95 -1.08
CA PRO A 275 -6.76 -14.95 -0.43
C PRO A 275 -7.15 -15.26 1.02
N GLY A 276 -8.22 -14.66 1.54
CA GLY A 276 -8.67 -14.81 2.92
C GLY A 276 -10.01 -14.12 3.18
N PRO A 277 -10.53 -14.22 4.42
CA PRO A 277 -11.79 -13.58 4.79
C PRO A 277 -11.68 -12.06 4.69
N ALA A 278 -12.77 -11.42 4.26
CA ALA A 278 -12.86 -9.97 4.24
C ALA A 278 -12.93 -9.39 5.67
N VAL A 279 -12.32 -8.23 5.87
CA VAL A 279 -12.44 -7.41 7.08
C VAL A 279 -12.65 -5.95 6.70
N ASP A 280 -13.37 -5.21 7.53
CA ASP A 280 -13.62 -3.77 7.32
C ASP A 280 -13.81 -3.01 8.64
N GLY A 281 -13.56 -3.65 9.78
CA GLY A 281 -13.91 -3.09 11.09
C GLY A 281 -13.36 -1.68 11.35
N TYR A 282 -12.12 -1.38 10.93
CA TYR A 282 -11.57 -0.03 11.09
C TYR A 282 -12.38 1.05 10.36
N TRP A 283 -12.86 0.78 9.15
CA TRP A 283 -13.71 1.72 8.40
C TRP A 283 -14.93 2.13 9.22
N HIS A 284 -15.53 1.16 9.92
CA HIS A 284 -16.72 1.33 10.75
C HIS A 284 -16.41 1.72 12.21
N GLY A 285 -15.17 2.07 12.54
CA GLY A 285 -14.76 2.43 13.91
C GLY A 285 -14.78 1.27 14.91
N ARG A 286 -14.69 0.02 14.43
CA ARG A 286 -14.63 -1.22 15.23
C ARG A 286 -13.25 -1.88 15.14
N ALA A 287 -13.07 -3.05 15.76
CA ALA A 287 -11.80 -3.76 15.70
C ALA A 287 -11.48 -4.19 14.26
N GLY A 288 -10.25 -3.98 13.79
CA GLY A 288 -9.87 -4.21 12.39
C GLY A 288 -9.98 -5.66 11.88
N LEU A 289 -10.18 -6.63 12.77
CA LEU A 289 -10.43 -8.04 12.42
C LEU A 289 -11.91 -8.35 12.15
N GLU A 290 -12.81 -7.42 12.46
CA GLU A 290 -14.25 -7.59 12.25
C GLU A 290 -14.65 -7.33 10.79
N ASN A 291 -15.79 -7.89 10.41
CA ASN A 291 -16.44 -7.69 9.11
C ASN A 291 -17.91 -7.29 9.31
N SER A 292 -18.35 -6.20 8.67
CA SER A 292 -19.73 -5.73 8.70
C SER A 292 -20.75 -6.73 8.12
N MET A 293 -20.34 -7.61 7.20
CA MET A 293 -21.22 -8.61 6.60
C MET A 293 -21.51 -9.81 7.51
N GLU A 294 -20.75 -10.01 8.59
CA GLU A 294 -21.04 -11.08 9.58
C GLU A 294 -22.19 -10.72 10.53
N GLN A 295 -22.66 -9.47 10.56
CA GLN A 295 -23.82 -9.07 11.37
C GLN A 295 -25.19 -9.37 10.72
N TYR A 296 -25.21 -9.86 9.48
CA TYR A 296 -26.44 -10.17 8.74
C TYR A 296 -26.59 -11.64 8.32
N ALA A 297 -25.76 -12.55 8.87
CA ALA A 297 -25.87 -14.01 8.70
C ALA A 297 -26.44 -14.67 9.96
#